data_AF-A0A349FV35-F1
#
_entry.id   AF-A0A349FV35-F1
#
_cell.length_a   1.000
_cell.length_b   1.000
_cell.length_c   1.000
_cell.angle_alpha   90.00
_cell.angle_beta   90.00
_cell.angle_gamma   90.00
#
_symmetry.space_group_name_H-M   'P 1'
#
loop_
_entity.id
_entity.type
_entity.pdbx_description
1 polymer ?
#
loop_
_entity_poly.entity_id
_entity_poly.type
_entity_poly.pdbx_seq_one_letter_code
_entity_poly.pdbx_strand_id
1 'polypeptide(L)' 'PDIVADYKKGKTNVAGFFVGQAMKETKGQADPQTLSKIVLDLLK' A
#
# COMPACT_ATOMS: atom_id res chain seq x y z
N PRO A 1 -13.18 0.98 -8.10
CA PRO A 1 -12.42 1.10 -6.82
C PRO A 1 -12.30 -0.27 -6.14
N ASP A 2 -11.91 -1.25 -6.95
CA ASP A 2 -11.99 -2.67 -6.61
C ASP A 2 -10.87 -3.12 -5.70
N ILE A 3 -9.74 -2.42 -5.74
CA ILE A 3 -8.53 -2.71 -4.97
C ILE A 3 -8.73 -2.40 -3.46
N VAL A 4 -9.36 -1.27 -3.13
CA VAL A 4 -9.68 -0.91 -1.73
C VAL A 4 -10.79 -1.82 -1.18
N ALA A 5 -11.77 -2.16 -2.03
CA ALA A 5 -12.80 -3.14 -1.69
C ALA A 5 -12.22 -4.55 -1.49
N ASP A 6 -11.24 -4.95 -2.30
CA ASP A 6 -10.52 -6.22 -2.19
C ASP A 6 -9.65 -6.27 -0.91
N TYR A 7 -9.03 -5.16 -0.52
CA TYR A 7 -8.35 -5.05 0.76
C TYR A 7 -9.32 -5.22 1.92
N LYS A 8 -10.49 -4.55 1.88
CA LYS A 8 -11.56 -4.70 2.87
C LYS A 8 -12.18 -6.11 2.89
N LYS A 9 -12.10 -6.86 1.78
CA LYS A 9 -12.49 -8.28 1.69
C LYS A 9 -11.41 -9.24 2.22
N GLY A 10 -10.28 -8.73 2.73
CA GLY A 10 -9.22 -9.53 3.34
C GLY A 10 -8.09 -9.93 2.39
N LYS A 11 -8.06 -9.43 1.15
CA LYS A 11 -6.85 -9.56 0.31
C LYS A 11 -5.80 -8.58 0.78
N THR A 12 -4.90 -9.01 1.65
CA THR A 12 -3.71 -8.23 2.05
C THR A 12 -2.73 -7.99 0.90
N ASN A 13 -2.86 -8.73 -0.20
CA ASN A 13 -1.96 -8.64 -1.35
C ASN A 13 -2.03 -7.29 -2.10
N VAL A 14 -3.13 -6.54 -1.96
CA VAL A 14 -3.27 -5.21 -2.59
C VAL A 14 -2.47 -4.11 -1.89
N ALA A 15 -2.07 -4.31 -0.63
CA ALA A 15 -1.19 -3.35 0.06
C ALA A 15 0.20 -3.28 -0.62
N GLY A 16 0.74 -4.42 -1.06
CA GLY A 16 2.04 -4.47 -1.77
C GLY A 16 2.05 -3.68 -3.08
N PHE A 17 0.91 -3.61 -3.78
CA PHE A 17 0.77 -2.81 -5.00
C PHE A 17 0.92 -1.31 -4.71
N PHE A 18 0.25 -0.81 -3.67
CA PHE A 18 0.35 0.59 -3.27
C PHE A 18 1.72 0.95 -2.71
N VAL A 19 2.35 0.04 -1.95
CA VAL A 19 3.73 0.22 -1.49
C VAL A 19 4.68 0.33 -2.68
N GLY A 20 4.52 -0.50 -3.71
CA GLY A 20 5.31 -0.42 -4.94
C GLY A 20 5.12 0.90 -5.71
N GLN A 21 3.87 1.38 -5.80
CA GLN A 21 3.57 2.69 -6.40
C GLN A 21 4.19 3.84 -5.60
N ALA A 22 4.07 3.82 -4.27
CA ALA A 22 4.64 4.84 -3.40
C ALA A 22 6.18 4.84 -3.41
N MET A 23 6.79 3.65 -3.44
CA MET A 23 8.24 3.49 -3.64
C MET A 23 8.70 4.11 -4.97
N LYS A 24 7.88 3.98 -6.02
CA LYS A 24 8.18 4.53 -7.35
C LYS A 24 8.08 6.06 -7.38
N GLU A 25 7.05 6.64 -6.78
CA GLU A 25 6.91 8.10 -6.65
C GLU A 25 8.03 8.71 -5.79
N THR A 26 8.37 8.06 -4.69
CA THR A 26 9.45 8.49 -3.80
C THR A 26 10.84 8.19 -4.37
N LYS A 27 10.93 7.57 -5.56
CA LYS A 27 12.19 7.15 -6.21
C LYS A 27 13.08 6.31 -5.28
N GLY A 28 12.47 5.48 -4.43
CA GLY A 28 13.17 4.65 -3.45
C GLY A 28 13.78 5.43 -2.28
N GLN A 29 13.42 6.70 -2.08
CA GLN A 29 13.88 7.50 -0.94
C GLN A 29 13.10 7.18 0.34
N ALA A 30 11.87 6.71 0.22
CA ALA A 30 11.05 6.36 1.37
C ALA A 30 11.29 4.90 1.81
N ASP A 31 11.27 4.68 3.11
CA ASP A 31 11.41 3.34 3.70
C ASP A 31 10.16 2.49 3.40
N PRO A 32 10.31 1.29 2.80
CA PRO A 32 9.19 0.42 2.48
C PRO A 32 8.41 -0.05 3.72
N GLN A 33 9.04 -0.17 4.90
CA GLN A 33 8.29 -0.54 6.12
C GLN A 33 7.35 0.58 6.55
N THR A 34 7.84 1.82 6.52
CA THR A 34 7.07 3.02 6.81
C THR A 34 5.93 3.21 5.80
N LEU A 35 6.21 3.08 4.50
CA LEU A 35 5.18 3.14 3.46
C LEU A 35 4.11 2.07 3.63
N SER A 36 4.50 0.84 3.95
CA SER A 36 3.56 -0.26 4.19
C SER A 36 2.64 0.03 5.37
N LYS A 37 3.17 0.57 6.48
CA LYS A 37 2.35 1.04 7.60
C LYS A 37 1.35 2.12 7.19
N ILE A 38 1.81 3.17 6.49
CA ILE A 38 0.96 4.29 6.06
C ILE A 38 -0.16 3.79 5.13
N VAL A 39 0.17 2.94 4.15
CA VAL A 39 -0.78 2.35 3.22
C VAL A 39 -1.84 1.52 3.97
N LEU A 40 -1.42 0.67 4.92
CA LEU A 40 -2.34 -0.15 5.71
C LEU A 40 -3.24 0.71 6.61
N ASP A 41 -2.72 1.82 7.13
CA ASP A 41 -3.46 2.74 8.00
C ASP A 41 -4.47 3.58 7.20
N LEU A 42 -4.14 3.97 5.96
CA LEU A 42 -5.05 4.64 5.03
C LEU A 42 -6.14 3.71 4.48
N LEU A 43 -5.91 2.40 4.50
CA LEU A 43 -6.85 1.40 3.97
C LEU A 43 -7.77 0.79 5.04
N LYS A 44 -7.50 1.03 6.34
CA LYS A 44 -8.45 0.75 7.43
C LYS A 44 -9.71 1.61 7.27
#